data_AF-A0A4R9BST4-F1
#
_entry.id   AF-A0A4R9BST4-F1
#
_cell.length_a   1.000
_cell.length_b   1.000
_cell.length_c   1.000
_cell.angle_alpha   90.00
_cell.angle_beta   90.00
_cell.angle_gamma   90.00
#
_symmetry.space_group_name_H-M   'P 1'
#
loop_
_entity.id
_entity.type
_entity.pdbx_description
1 polymer ?
#
loop_
_entity_poly.entity_id
_entity_poly.type
_entity_poly.pdbx_seq_one_letter_code
_entity_poly.pdbx_strand_id
1 'polypeptide(L)'
;MSPVIRTWMGFAALGAALIHLAVGVTAPFPLSVLLVGFGVAELGWGIATLALGRITVPRIIVGAALIPVFIWGVTAALGSGLGVTSAQTGLPLYPMAVASLFNIFLAATVAIGLRHASNTVPPPVGTATHGAATPSGWRFLTGLVVGGFLLSALTTPALAATEVGSHAVPHGSHGVTEGVTPESGGHGSH
;
A
#
# COMPACT_ATOMS: atom_id res chain seq x y z
N MET A 1 -9.48 13.78 -13.52
CA MET A 1 -9.40 12.45 -12.86
C MET A 1 -10.77 12.01 -12.41
N SER A 2 -11.12 10.74 -12.58
CA SER A 2 -12.41 10.19 -12.13
C SER A 2 -12.45 9.99 -10.60
N PRO A 3 -13.64 9.91 -9.98
CA PRO A 3 -13.76 9.59 -8.55
C PRO A 3 -13.11 8.25 -8.17
N VAL A 4 -13.25 7.23 -9.02
CA VAL A 4 -12.65 5.90 -8.79
C VAL A 4 -11.13 6.01 -8.66
N ILE A 5 -10.47 6.73 -9.57
CA ILE A 5 -9.01 6.92 -9.53
C ILE A 5 -8.58 7.65 -8.25
N ARG A 6 -9.36 8.63 -7.78
CA ARG A 6 -9.07 9.32 -6.51
C ARG A 6 -9.16 8.39 -5.30
N THR A 7 -10.16 7.52 -5.27
CA THR A 7 -10.28 6.50 -4.23
C THR A 7 -9.12 5.51 -4.29
N TRP A 8 -8.72 5.06 -5.48
CA TRP A 8 -7.59 4.15 -5.65
C TRP A 8 -6.26 4.76 -5.20
N MET A 9 -6.04 6.06 -5.45
CA MET A 9 -4.86 6.76 -4.92
C MET A 9 -4.88 6.84 -3.39
N GLY A 10 -6.04 7.08 -2.79
CA GLY A 10 -6.21 7.03 -1.34
C GLY A 10 -5.90 5.65 -0.76
N PHE A 11 -6.41 4.59 -1.39
CA PHE A 11 -6.10 3.20 -1.01
C PHE A 11 -4.62 2.88 -1.15
N ALA A 12 -3.98 3.26 -2.26
CA ALA A 12 -2.55 3.04 -2.45
C ALA A 12 -1.71 3.72 -1.37
N ALA A 13 -2.02 4.97 -1.04
CA ALA A 13 -1.33 5.69 0.03
C ALA A 13 -1.53 5.02 1.40
N LEU A 14 -2.75 4.53 1.69
CA LEU A 14 -3.01 3.77 2.93
C LEU A 14 -2.23 2.45 2.97
N GLY A 15 -2.17 1.71 1.87
CA GLY A 15 -1.43 0.44 1.78
C GLY A 15 0.07 0.65 1.99
N ALA A 16 0.67 1.62 1.30
CA ALA A 16 2.07 1.99 1.50
C ALA A 16 2.35 2.43 2.95
N ALA A 17 1.48 3.30 3.50
CA ALA A 17 1.63 3.82 4.85
C ALA A 17 1.66 2.72 5.91
N LEU A 18 0.69 1.78 5.86
CA LEU A 18 0.61 0.68 6.82
C LEU A 18 1.87 -0.20 6.77
N ILE A 19 2.36 -0.49 5.56
CA ILE A 19 3.57 -1.29 5.39
C ILE A 19 4.80 -0.55 5.90
N HIS A 20 4.98 0.73 5.56
CA HIS A 20 6.11 1.53 6.05
C HIS A 20 6.10 1.69 7.58
N LEU A 21 4.93 1.84 8.20
CA LEU A 21 4.82 1.86 9.66
C LEU A 21 5.22 0.52 10.26
N ALA A 22 4.70 -0.59 9.74
CA ALA A 22 5.01 -1.93 10.26
C ALA A 22 6.49 -2.28 10.12
N VAL A 23 7.09 -2.02 8.95
CA VAL A 23 8.53 -2.22 8.73
C VAL A 23 9.35 -1.24 9.57
N GLY A 24 8.95 0.03 9.62
CA GLY A 24 9.69 1.09 10.30
C GLY A 24 9.86 0.85 11.81
N VAL A 25 8.87 0.24 12.49
CA VAL A 25 8.95 -0.05 13.93
C VAL A 25 10.07 -1.05 14.27
N THR A 26 10.47 -1.89 13.32
CA THR A 26 11.48 -2.96 13.53
C THR A 26 12.78 -2.73 12.75
N ALA A 27 12.85 -1.66 11.96
CA ALA A 27 14.02 -1.29 11.18
C ALA A 27 15.14 -0.68 12.06
N PRO A 28 16.42 -0.71 11.60
CA PRO A 28 17.51 0.04 12.23
C PRO A 28 17.16 1.53 12.38
N PHE A 29 17.63 2.17 13.46
CA PHE A 29 17.18 3.50 13.89
C PHE A 29 17.07 4.56 12.76
N PRO A 30 18.09 4.76 11.89
CA PRO A 30 17.97 5.75 10.81
C PRO A 30 16.84 5.42 9.81
N LEU A 31 16.68 4.14 9.47
CA LEU A 31 15.62 3.67 8.57
C LEU A 31 14.25 3.71 9.25
N SER A 32 14.19 3.44 10.55
CA SER A 32 12.97 3.54 11.35
C SER A 32 12.39 4.94 11.31
N VAL A 33 13.19 5.97 11.63
CA VAL A 33 12.76 7.38 11.59
C VAL A 33 12.23 7.75 10.21
N LEU A 34 12.92 7.32 9.15
CA LEU A 34 12.54 7.61 7.79
C LEU A 34 11.22 6.92 7.40
N LEU A 35 11.13 5.61 7.59
CA LEU A 35 9.96 4.82 7.21
C LEU A 35 8.72 5.19 8.03
N VAL A 36 8.87 5.43 9.33
CA VAL A 36 7.76 5.91 10.17
C VAL A 36 7.32 7.30 9.72
N GLY A 37 8.27 8.20 9.45
CA GLY A 37 7.96 9.55 8.94
C GLY A 37 7.18 9.51 7.62
N PHE A 38 7.61 8.68 6.66
CA PHE A 38 6.89 8.47 5.41
C PHE A 38 5.54 7.81 5.63
N GLY A 39 5.46 6.78 6.46
CA GLY A 39 4.20 6.11 6.77
C GLY A 39 3.16 7.05 7.36
N VAL A 40 3.54 7.94 8.29
CA VAL A 40 2.65 8.97 8.84
C VAL A 40 2.23 9.98 7.77
N ALA A 41 3.18 10.44 6.94
CA ALA A 41 2.89 11.40 5.87
C ALA A 41 1.94 10.82 4.81
N GLU A 42 2.19 9.58 4.37
CA GLU A 42 1.36 8.84 3.41
C GLU A 42 -0.04 8.58 3.99
N LEU A 43 -0.13 8.19 5.27
CA LEU A 43 -1.40 7.98 5.97
C LEU A 43 -2.22 9.28 6.00
N GLY A 44 -1.59 10.38 6.45
CA GLY A 44 -2.24 11.69 6.51
C GLY A 44 -2.70 12.18 5.14
N TRP A 45 -1.87 12.01 4.11
CA TRP A 45 -2.20 12.40 2.75
C TRP A 45 -3.30 11.53 2.13
N GLY A 46 -3.27 10.21 2.35
CA GLY A 46 -4.28 9.27 1.88
C GLY A 46 -5.65 9.57 2.48
N ILE A 47 -5.70 9.79 3.81
CA ILE A 47 -6.93 10.21 4.52
C ILE A 47 -7.43 11.56 3.98
N ALA A 48 -6.55 12.56 3.84
CA ALA A 48 -6.94 13.87 3.32
C ALA A 48 -7.48 13.79 1.89
N THR A 49 -6.89 12.97 1.03
CA THR A 49 -7.34 12.76 -0.35
C THR A 49 -8.73 12.15 -0.41
N LEU A 50 -9.02 11.17 0.45
CA LEU A 50 -10.34 10.55 0.56
C LEU A 50 -11.37 11.52 1.15
N ALA A 51 -11.02 12.22 2.23
CA ALA A 51 -11.91 13.13 2.94
C ALA A 51 -12.27 14.37 2.11
N LEU A 52 -11.31 14.94 1.38
CA LEU A 52 -11.52 16.15 0.58
C LEU A 52 -12.05 15.84 -0.83
N GLY A 53 -12.06 14.56 -1.26
CA GLY A 53 -12.47 14.15 -2.59
C GLY A 53 -11.61 14.75 -3.73
N ARG A 54 -10.42 15.25 -3.41
CA ARG A 54 -9.48 15.90 -4.34
C ARG A 54 -8.03 15.63 -3.97
N ILE A 55 -7.15 15.71 -4.95
CA ILE A 55 -5.71 15.55 -4.76
C ILE A 55 -5.11 16.86 -4.24
N THR A 56 -4.50 16.80 -3.06
CA THR A 56 -3.75 17.91 -2.46
C THR A 56 -2.27 17.81 -2.85
N VAL A 57 -1.63 18.95 -3.08
CA VAL A 57 -0.17 19.07 -3.36
C VAL A 57 0.40 18.05 -4.39
N PRO A 58 -0.18 17.91 -5.60
CA PRO A 58 0.14 16.85 -6.56
C PRO A 58 1.60 16.82 -7.05
N ARG A 59 2.32 17.94 -7.02
CA ARG A 59 3.75 17.96 -7.41
C ARG A 59 4.64 17.38 -6.31
N ILE A 60 4.30 17.65 -5.05
CA ILE A 60 5.07 17.18 -3.89
C ILE A 60 4.89 15.68 -3.74
N ILE A 61 3.67 15.16 -3.91
CA ILE A 61 3.38 13.73 -3.70
C ILE A 61 4.13 12.82 -4.68
N VAL A 62 4.36 13.24 -5.93
CA VAL A 62 5.15 12.45 -6.89
C VAL A 62 6.59 12.26 -6.38
N GLY A 63 7.23 13.34 -5.94
CA GLY A 63 8.57 13.26 -5.35
C GLY A 63 8.56 12.45 -4.06
N ALA A 64 7.66 12.77 -3.14
CA ALA A 64 7.57 12.14 -1.84
C ALA A 64 7.34 10.62 -1.93
N ALA A 65 6.42 10.16 -2.79
CA ALA A 65 6.13 8.73 -2.96
C ALA A 65 7.32 7.96 -3.55
N LEU A 66 8.16 8.58 -4.36
CA LEU A 66 9.32 7.92 -4.96
C LEU A 66 10.54 7.86 -4.03
N ILE A 67 10.59 8.64 -2.95
CA ILE A 67 11.73 8.63 -2.02
C ILE A 67 11.89 7.27 -1.32
N PRO A 68 10.85 6.67 -0.69
CA PRO A 68 10.98 5.34 -0.10
C PRO A 68 11.39 4.26 -1.11
N VAL A 69 10.84 4.33 -2.33
CA VAL A 69 11.16 3.42 -3.44
C VAL A 69 12.64 3.51 -3.80
N PHE A 70 13.14 4.74 -3.95
CA PHE A 70 14.53 4.98 -4.31
C PHE A 70 15.48 4.53 -3.21
N ILE A 71 15.19 4.89 -1.95
CA ILE A 71 16.02 4.50 -0.79
C ILE A 71 16.09 2.97 -0.70
N TRP A 72 14.95 2.29 -0.75
CA TRP A 72 14.91 0.83 -0.71
C TRP A 72 15.65 0.21 -1.90
N GLY A 73 15.39 0.69 -3.12
CA GLY A 73 16.03 0.18 -4.34
C GLY A 73 17.56 0.33 -4.30
N VAL A 74 18.07 1.48 -3.84
CA VAL A 74 19.51 1.71 -3.64
C VAL A 74 20.07 0.77 -2.58
N THR A 75 19.38 0.61 -1.45
CA THR A 75 19.82 -0.26 -0.36
C THR A 75 19.87 -1.73 -0.82
N ALA A 76 18.88 -2.18 -1.58
CA ALA A 76 18.82 -3.53 -2.13
C ALA A 76 19.90 -3.78 -3.19
N ALA A 77 20.13 -2.82 -4.10
CA ALA A 77 21.13 -2.93 -5.15
C ALA A 77 22.57 -2.90 -4.60
N LEU A 78 22.87 -1.96 -3.71
CA LEU A 78 24.17 -1.85 -3.04
C LEU A 78 24.43 -3.06 -2.13
N GLY A 79 23.42 -3.50 -1.38
CA GLY A 79 23.52 -4.70 -0.55
C GLY A 79 23.86 -5.93 -1.37
N SER A 80 23.15 -6.16 -2.48
CA SER A 80 23.38 -7.30 -3.37
C SER A 80 24.79 -7.29 -3.99
N GLY A 81 25.29 -6.11 -4.39
CA GLY A 81 26.65 -5.96 -4.93
C GLY A 81 27.78 -6.19 -3.92
N LEU A 82 27.47 -6.07 -2.62
CA LEU A 82 28.39 -6.30 -1.52
C LEU A 82 28.22 -7.68 -0.85
N GLY A 83 27.37 -8.55 -1.42
CA GLY A 83 27.05 -9.87 -0.85
C GLY A 83 26.17 -9.80 0.42
N VAL A 84 25.57 -8.65 0.70
CA VAL A 84 24.67 -8.41 1.84
C VAL A 84 23.26 -8.80 1.43
N THR A 85 22.73 -9.84 2.06
CA THR A 85 21.36 -10.32 1.86
C THR A 85 20.33 -9.33 2.44
N SER A 86 19.08 -9.38 1.97
CA SER A 86 18.00 -8.53 2.51
C SER A 86 17.82 -8.72 4.03
N ALA A 87 18.05 -9.94 4.54
CA ALA A 87 18.03 -10.23 5.97
C ALA A 87 19.07 -9.40 6.76
N GLN A 88 20.24 -9.15 6.17
CA GLN A 88 21.29 -8.34 6.79
C GLN A 88 21.05 -6.84 6.67
N THR A 89 20.21 -6.38 5.72
CA THR A 89 19.80 -4.97 5.62
C THR A 89 18.76 -4.55 6.66
N GLY A 90 18.13 -5.52 7.35
CA GLY A 90 17.06 -5.25 8.30
C GLY A 90 15.74 -4.82 7.65
N LEU A 91 15.60 -4.94 6.31
CA LEU A 91 14.38 -4.61 5.58
C LEU A 91 13.81 -5.85 4.88
N PRO A 92 12.55 -6.23 5.14
CA PRO A 92 11.95 -7.39 4.51
C PRO A 92 11.63 -7.09 3.03
N LEU A 93 12.08 -7.97 2.13
CA LEU A 93 12.01 -7.74 0.67
C LEU A 93 10.55 -7.64 0.17
N TYR A 94 9.71 -8.59 0.55
CA TYR A 94 8.33 -8.68 0.05
C TYR A 94 7.45 -7.49 0.48
N PRO A 95 7.40 -7.11 1.78
CA PRO A 95 6.65 -5.92 2.20
C PRO A 95 7.12 -4.65 1.48
N MET A 96 8.44 -4.43 1.38
CA MET A 96 8.98 -3.25 0.71
C MET A 96 8.68 -3.21 -0.80
N ALA A 97 8.65 -4.37 -1.47
CA ALA A 97 8.23 -4.44 -2.87
C ALA A 97 6.75 -4.08 -3.05
N VAL A 98 5.88 -4.53 -2.16
CA VAL A 98 4.44 -4.19 -2.18
C VAL A 98 4.22 -2.70 -1.89
N ALA A 99 4.90 -2.13 -0.89
CA ALA A 99 4.87 -0.70 -0.62
C ALA A 99 5.34 0.12 -1.82
N SER A 100 6.42 -0.34 -2.48
CA SER A 100 6.94 0.30 -3.69
C SER A 100 5.94 0.25 -4.84
N LEU A 101 5.21 -0.85 -5.02
CA LEU A 101 4.17 -0.96 -6.03
C LEU A 101 3.06 0.09 -5.81
N PHE A 102 2.60 0.27 -4.57
CA PHE A 102 1.62 1.30 -4.23
C PHE A 102 2.15 2.71 -4.52
N ASN A 103 3.39 3.00 -4.13
CA ASN A 103 4.00 4.30 -4.34
C ASN A 103 4.28 4.62 -5.82
N ILE A 104 4.71 3.63 -6.60
CA ILE A 104 4.88 3.77 -8.06
C ILE A 104 3.52 4.01 -8.71
N PHE A 105 2.49 3.23 -8.35
CA PHE A 105 1.14 3.43 -8.87
C PHE A 105 0.62 4.84 -8.55
N LEU A 106 0.82 5.31 -7.32
CA LEU A 106 0.45 6.64 -6.88
C LEU A 106 1.18 7.73 -7.69
N ALA A 107 2.51 7.67 -7.73
CA ALA A 107 3.36 8.64 -8.43
C ALA A 107 3.05 8.68 -9.93
N ALA A 108 2.93 7.52 -10.58
CA ALA A 108 2.62 7.42 -12.01
C ALA A 108 1.25 8.01 -12.32
N THR A 109 0.22 7.67 -11.54
CA THR A 109 -1.14 8.16 -11.75
C THR A 109 -1.22 9.68 -11.62
N VAL A 110 -0.56 10.25 -10.60
CA VAL A 110 -0.52 11.70 -10.40
C VAL A 110 0.30 12.39 -11.51
N ALA A 111 1.46 11.84 -11.88
CA ALA A 111 2.31 12.40 -12.94
C ALA A 111 1.61 12.40 -14.31
N ILE A 112 0.93 11.31 -14.66
CA ILE A 112 0.11 11.21 -15.88
C ILE A 112 -1.02 12.25 -15.85
N GLY A 113 -1.70 12.39 -14.71
CA GLY A 113 -2.74 13.41 -14.53
C GLY A 113 -2.24 14.83 -14.71
N LEU A 114 -1.06 15.15 -14.17
CA LEU A 114 -0.41 16.44 -14.35
C LEU A 114 -0.03 16.69 -15.82
N ARG A 115 0.52 15.68 -16.50
CA ARG A 115 0.90 15.78 -17.92
C ARG A 115 -0.31 16.05 -18.82
N HIS A 116 -1.44 15.38 -18.57
CA HIS A 116 -2.66 15.63 -19.34
C HIS A 116 -3.27 17.01 -19.07
N ALA A 117 -3.24 17.48 -17.82
CA ALA A 117 -3.72 18.82 -17.48
C ALA A 117 -2.90 19.91 -18.19
N SER A 118 -1.58 19.74 -18.31
CA SER A 118 -0.71 20.68 -19.04
C SER A 118 -0.92 20.67 -20.56
N ASN A 119 -1.40 19.57 -21.14
CA ASN A 119 -1.66 19.46 -22.57
C ASN A 119 -3.05 19.95 -22.99
N THR A 120 -3.91 20.33 -22.03
CA THR A 120 -5.25 20.82 -22.34
C THR A 120 -5.16 22.31 -22.65
N VAL A 121 -5.48 22.69 -23.89
CA VAL A 121 -5.61 24.10 -24.29
C VAL A 121 -6.73 24.73 -23.44
N PRO A 122 -6.51 25.91 -22.81
CA PRO A 122 -7.56 26.57 -22.05
C PRO A 122 -8.79 26.78 -22.94
N PRO A 123 -9.99 26.38 -22.51
CA PRO A 123 -11.19 26.68 -23.26
C PRO A 123 -11.37 28.21 -23.34
N PRO A 124 -11.96 28.73 -24.44
CA PRO A 124 -12.23 30.15 -24.56
C PRO A 124 -13.06 30.65 -23.37
N VAL A 125 -12.71 31.84 -22.87
CA VAL A 125 -13.40 32.52 -21.76
C VAL A 125 -14.88 32.63 -22.10
N GLY A 126 -15.73 31.85 -21.42
CA GLY A 126 -17.20 31.88 -21.61
C GLY A 126 -17.88 30.52 -21.75
N THR A 127 -17.15 29.42 -21.96
CA THR A 127 -17.78 28.09 -21.91
C THR A 127 -18.00 27.66 -20.47
N ALA A 128 -19.22 27.84 -19.97
CA ALA A 128 -19.67 27.20 -18.73
C ALA A 128 -19.47 25.69 -18.86
N THR A 129 -18.58 25.13 -18.05
CA THR A 129 -18.33 23.68 -17.97
C THR A 129 -19.61 23.00 -17.47
N HIS A 130 -20.46 22.61 -18.41
CA HIS A 130 -21.67 21.86 -18.15
C HIS A 130 -21.27 20.51 -17.55
N GLY A 131 -21.79 20.25 -16.34
CA GLY A 131 -21.99 18.93 -15.75
C GLY A 131 -20.74 18.05 -15.66
N ALA A 132 -20.12 18.00 -14.48
CA ALA A 132 -19.40 16.80 -14.08
C ALA A 132 -20.40 15.63 -14.16
N ALA A 133 -20.30 14.81 -15.21
CA ALA A 133 -21.16 13.66 -15.41
C ALA A 133 -21.22 12.86 -14.10
N THR A 134 -22.43 12.68 -13.57
CA THR A 134 -22.63 11.86 -12.38
C THR A 134 -22.05 10.48 -12.66
N PRO A 135 -21.11 10.00 -11.83
CA PRO A 135 -20.54 8.67 -12.04
C PRO A 135 -21.69 7.68 -12.05
N SER A 136 -21.78 6.83 -13.08
CA SER A 136 -22.74 5.72 -13.04
C SER A 136 -22.44 4.91 -11.78
N GLY A 137 -23.38 4.88 -10.83
CA GLY A 137 -23.15 4.35 -9.48
C GLY A 137 -22.53 2.96 -9.49
N TRP A 138 -22.93 2.09 -10.42
CA TRP A 138 -22.36 0.76 -10.60
C TRP A 138 -20.88 0.73 -10.98
N ARG A 139 -20.41 1.60 -11.90
CA ARG A 139 -18.98 1.68 -12.27
C ARG A 139 -18.13 2.20 -11.11
N PHE A 140 -18.69 3.09 -10.29
CA PHE A 140 -18.02 3.56 -9.09
C PHE A 140 -17.94 2.45 -8.04
N LEU A 141 -19.06 1.78 -7.75
CA LEU A 141 -19.12 0.68 -6.77
C LEU A 141 -18.21 -0.48 -7.16
N THR A 142 -18.24 -0.91 -8.42
CA THR A 142 -17.32 -1.96 -8.92
C THR A 142 -15.86 -1.52 -8.80
N GLY A 143 -15.53 -0.29 -9.18
CA GLY A 143 -14.18 0.26 -8.99
C GLY A 143 -13.76 0.30 -7.52
N LEU A 144 -14.67 0.68 -6.61
CA LEU A 144 -14.43 0.71 -5.17
C LEU A 144 -14.16 -0.70 -4.62
N VAL A 145 -15.01 -1.67 -4.95
CA VAL A 145 -14.89 -3.07 -4.51
C VAL A 145 -13.58 -3.67 -5.01
N VAL A 146 -13.25 -3.49 -6.30
CA VAL A 146 -12.00 -3.98 -6.88
C VAL A 146 -10.79 -3.32 -6.19
N GLY A 147 -10.83 -2.01 -5.99
CA GLY A 147 -9.75 -1.29 -5.30
C GLY A 147 -9.55 -1.76 -3.86
N GLY A 148 -10.63 -1.94 -3.11
CA GLY A 148 -10.58 -2.44 -1.74
C GLY A 148 -10.10 -3.89 -1.66
N PHE A 149 -10.51 -4.74 -2.59
CA PHE A 149 -10.03 -6.12 -2.70
C PHE A 149 -8.53 -6.16 -2.99
N LEU A 150 -8.04 -5.39 -3.98
CA LEU A 150 -6.62 -5.32 -4.31
C LEU A 150 -5.80 -4.80 -3.13
N LEU A 151 -6.27 -3.74 -2.47
CA LEU A 151 -5.64 -3.19 -1.27
C LEU A 151 -5.49 -4.28 -0.19
N SER A 152 -6.57 -4.98 0.13
CA SER A 152 -6.58 -6.04 1.15
C SER A 152 -5.67 -7.21 0.76
N ALA A 153 -5.80 -7.71 -0.47
CA ALA A 153 -5.05 -8.85 -0.98
C ALA A 153 -3.53 -8.61 -1.04
N LEU A 154 -3.10 -7.36 -1.19
CA LEU A 154 -1.68 -6.99 -1.18
C LEU A 154 -1.19 -6.65 0.24
N THR A 155 -1.95 -5.83 0.96
CA THR A 155 -1.51 -5.26 2.25
C THR A 155 -1.52 -6.30 3.35
N THR A 156 -2.53 -7.18 3.42
CA THR A 156 -2.62 -8.19 4.48
C THR A 156 -1.44 -9.17 4.46
N PRO A 157 -1.10 -9.86 3.34
CA PRO A 157 0.07 -10.73 3.33
C PRO A 157 1.38 -9.95 3.48
N ALA A 158 1.47 -8.71 2.97
CA ALA A 158 2.65 -7.87 3.18
C ALA A 158 2.87 -7.58 4.67
N LEU A 159 1.82 -7.21 5.41
CA LEU A 159 1.89 -7.01 6.86
C LEU A 159 2.21 -8.31 7.61
N ALA A 160 1.61 -9.43 7.21
CA ALA A 160 1.90 -10.74 7.80
C ALA A 160 3.37 -11.16 7.63
N ALA A 161 4.01 -10.73 6.55
CA ALA A 161 5.42 -10.99 6.26
C ALA A 161 6.39 -9.99 6.94
N THR A 162 5.89 -9.08 7.78
CA THR A 162 6.74 -8.22 8.63
C THR A 162 6.97 -8.86 9.99
N GLU A 163 7.99 -8.39 10.71
CA GLU A 163 8.24 -8.79 12.10
C GLU A 163 7.08 -8.40 13.05
N VAL A 164 6.35 -7.33 12.76
CA VAL A 164 5.12 -7.00 13.52
C VAL A 164 4.04 -8.05 13.26
N GLY A 165 3.97 -8.57 12.02
CA GLY A 165 3.05 -9.64 11.65
C GLY A 165 3.38 -10.99 12.30
N SER A 166 4.65 -11.33 12.47
CA SER A 166 5.08 -12.57 13.14
C SER A 166 4.68 -12.62 14.62
N HIS A 167 4.54 -11.44 15.25
CA HIS A 167 4.13 -11.29 16.65
C HIS A 167 2.62 -11.03 16.81
N ALA A 168 1.86 -10.96 15.72
CA ALA A 168 0.41 -10.80 15.77
C ALA A 168 -0.26 -12.11 16.22
N VAL A 169 -1.30 -12.01 17.05
CA VAL A 169 -2.05 -13.18 17.50
C VAL A 169 -2.77 -13.82 16.30
N PRO A 170 -2.77 -15.16 16.14
CA PRO A 170 -3.52 -15.82 15.08
C PRO A 170 -5.02 -15.48 15.19
N HIS A 171 -5.57 -14.86 14.14
CA HIS A 171 -6.98 -14.43 14.09
C HIS A 171 -7.75 -15.10 12.93
N GLY A 172 -7.54 -16.41 12.76
CA GLY A 172 -8.18 -17.20 11.70
C GLY A 172 -8.25 -18.69 11.98
N SER A 173 -7.80 -19.15 13.15
CA SER A 173 -7.92 -20.54 13.58
C SER A 173 -9.34 -20.81 14.10
N HIS A 174 -10.34 -20.72 13.23
CA HIS A 174 -11.68 -21.22 13.49
C HIS A 174 -11.87 -22.53 12.74
N GLY A 175 -11.68 -23.64 13.45
CA GLY A 175 -12.29 -24.93 13.12
C GLY A 175 -11.76 -25.65 11.88
N VAL A 176 -10.47 -25.99 11.86
CA VAL A 176 -10.15 -27.35 11.45
C VAL A 176 -10.07 -28.12 12.74
N THR A 177 -11.18 -28.77 13.12
CA THR A 177 -11.11 -29.91 14.03
C THR A 177 -10.07 -30.86 13.45
N GLU A 178 -8.86 -30.85 14.00
CA GLU A 178 -8.01 -32.04 13.93
C GLU A 178 -8.90 -33.17 14.43
N GLY A 179 -9.23 -34.09 13.52
CA GLY A 179 -9.94 -35.29 13.89
C GLY A 179 -9.10 -35.97 14.96
N VAL A 180 -9.56 -35.90 16.20
CA VAL A 180 -9.09 -36.77 17.27
C VAL A 180 -9.35 -38.18 16.75
N THR A 181 -8.31 -38.82 16.21
CA THR A 181 -8.31 -40.26 16.02
C THR A 181 -8.41 -40.85 17.42
N PRO A 182 -9.51 -41.51 17.79
CA PRO A 182 -9.56 -42.17 19.08
C PRO A 182 -8.43 -43.20 19.09
N GLU A 183 -7.54 -43.11 20.08
CA GLU A 183 -6.64 -44.21 20.40
C GLU A 183 -7.51 -45.46 20.56
N SER A 184 -7.29 -46.44 19.69
CA SER A 184 -7.87 -47.76 19.86
C SER A 184 -7.26 -48.35 21.13
N GLY A 185 -7.97 -48.19 22.25
CA GLY A 185 -7.67 -48.85 23.52
C GLY A 185 -7.67 -50.35 23.34
N GLY A 186 -6.49 -50.91 23.10
CA GLY A 186 -6.24 -52.34 23.12
C GLY A 186 -6.00 -52.80 24.56
N HIS A 187 -7.07 -53.03 25.31
CA HIS A 187 -7.00 -53.97 26.44
C HIS A 187 -7.04 -55.39 25.88
N GLY A 188 -5.93 -56.11 26.02
CA GLY A 188 -5.80 -57.54 25.74
C GLY A 188 -4.96 -58.20 26.82
N SER A 189 -5.64 -58.94 27.68
CA SER A 189 -5.23 -59.66 28.88
C SER A 189 -4.26 -60.84 28.66
N HIS A 190 -3.57 -61.16 29.76
CA HIS A 190 -2.85 -62.40 30.14
C HIS A 190 -1.33 -62.40 30.03
#